data_AF-A0A538DXV8-F1
#
_entry.id   AF-A0A538DXV8-F1
#
_cell.length_a   1.000
_cell.length_b   1.000
_cell.length_c   1.000
_cell.angle_alpha   90.00
_cell.angle_beta   90.00
_cell.angle_gamma   90.00
#
_symmetry.space_group_name_H-M   'P 1'
#
loop_
_entity.id
_entity.type
_entity.pdbx_description
1 polymer ?
#
loop_
_entity_poly.entity_id
_entity_poly.type
_entity_poly.pdbx_seq_one_letter_code
_entity_poly.pdbx_strand_id
1 'polypeptide(L)' 'MIDEDLDLALERQALEERTSKAALIRRYVRERLKPLPPIHEDPLWEFVGSVDADPVDDIDDFLYGPNARP' A
#
# COMPACT_ATOMS: atom_id res chain seq x y z
N MET A 1 10.02 -13.64 -3.88
CA MET A 1 9.13 -14.82 -3.71
C MET A 1 9.20 -15.19 -2.25
N ILE A 2 8.05 -15.33 -1.58
CA ILE A 2 8.04 -15.75 -0.17
C ILE A 2 8.01 -17.27 -0.11
N ASP A 3 8.46 -17.83 1.00
CA ASP A 3 8.40 -19.27 1.24
C ASP A 3 6.94 -19.77 1.24
N GLU A 4 6.69 -20.94 0.65
CA GLU A 4 5.33 -21.49 0.46
C GLU A 4 4.65 -21.82 1.79
N ASP A 5 5.39 -22.34 2.77
CA ASP A 5 4.84 -22.64 4.10
C ASP A 5 4.46 -21.35 4.83
N LEU A 6 5.26 -20.29 4.64
CA LEU A 6 4.96 -18.96 5.16
C LEU A 6 3.71 -18.36 4.50
N ASP A 7 3.54 -18.53 3.20
CA ASP A 7 2.36 -18.03 2.49
C ASP A 7 1.08 -18.72 2.98
N LEU A 8 1.11 -20.05 3.11
CA LEU A 8 -0.01 -20.84 3.64
C LEU A 8 -0.36 -20.45 5.09
N ALA A 9 0.64 -20.21 5.93
CA ALA A 9 0.44 -19.74 7.30
C ALA A 9 -0.24 -18.36 7.34
N LEU A 10 0.19 -17.43 6.47
CA LEU A 10 -0.41 -16.10 6.36
C LEU A 10 -1.85 -16.16 5.86
N GLU A 11 -2.17 -17.06 4.93
CA GLU A 11 -3.55 -17.26 4.44
C GLU A 11 -4.47 -17.79 5.54
N ARG A 12 -4.03 -18.81 6.28
CA ARG A 12 -4.79 -19.35 7.42
C ARG A 12 -5.07 -18.28 8.46
N GLN A 13 -4.05 -17.52 8.84
CA GLN A 13 -4.20 -16.47 9.83
C GLN A 13 -5.12 -15.33 9.33
N ALA A 14 -5.04 -14.97 8.05
CA ALA A 14 -5.90 -13.93 7.47
C ALA A 14 -7.39 -14.30 7.57
N LEU A 15 -7.71 -15.58 7.32
CA LEU A 15 -9.06 -16.12 7.48
C LEU A 15 -9.53 -16.08 8.94
N GLU A 16 -8.67 -16.50 9.88
CA GLU A 16 -8.97 -16.50 11.32
C GLU A 16 -9.22 -15.08 11.85
N GLU A 17 -8.42 -14.10 11.43
CA GLU A 17 -8.53 -12.70 11.83
C GLU A 17 -9.55 -11.89 11.02
N ARG A 18 -10.20 -12.49 10.01
CA ARG A 18 -11.12 -11.81 9.07
C ARG A 18 -10.50 -10.57 8.44
N THR A 19 -9.25 -10.68 8.02
CA THR A 19 -8.51 -9.61 7.34
C THR A 19 -7.89 -10.13 6.04
N SER A 20 -7.22 -9.28 5.29
CA SER A 20 -6.49 -9.71 4.09
C SER A 20 -5.06 -10.16 4.42
N LYS A 21 -4.54 -11.15 3.68
CA LYS A 21 -3.13 -11.57 3.73
C LYS A 21 -2.18 -10.36 3.63
N ALA A 22 -2.47 -9.44 2.71
CA ALA A 22 -1.68 -8.23 2.53
C ALA A 22 -1.73 -7.29 3.75
N ALA A 23 -2.85 -7.22 4.47
CA ALA A 23 -2.93 -6.44 5.71
C ALA A 23 -2.04 -7.02 6.82
N LEU A 24 -2.01 -8.36 6.97
CA LEU A 24 -1.09 -9.03 7.90
C LEU A 24 0.37 -8.76 7.57
N ILE A 25 0.75 -8.89 6.29
CA ILE A 25 2.11 -8.60 5.83
C ILE A 25 2.49 -7.16 6.19
N ARG A 26 1.64 -6.18 5.83
CA ARG A 26 1.89 -4.76 6.15
C ARG A 26 2.02 -4.53 7.66
N ARG A 27 1.19 -5.19 8.48
CA ARG A 27 1.27 -5.11 9.94
C ARG A 27 2.63 -5.61 10.44
N TYR A 28 3.00 -6.84 10.11
CA TYR A 28 4.23 -7.46 10.60
C TYR A 28 5.51 -6.77 10.14
N VAL A 29 5.53 -6.33 8.88
CA VAL A 29 6.64 -5.56 8.32
C VAL A 29 6.76 -4.21 9.03
N ARG A 30 5.65 -3.47 9.19
CA ARG A 30 5.64 -2.16 9.86
C ARG A 30 6.06 -2.23 11.33
N GLU A 31 5.70 -3.29 12.03
CA GLU A 31 6.10 -3.50 13.43
C GLU A 31 7.61 -3.66 13.58
N ARG A 32 8.28 -4.27 12.60
CA ARG A 32 9.70 -4.64 12.64
C ARG A 32 10.62 -3.64 11.96
N LEU A 33 10.13 -2.87 10.98
CA LEU A 33 10.88 -1.82 10.29
C LEU A 33 10.98 -0.50 11.08
N LYS A 34 10.98 -0.54 12.42
CA LYS A 34 11.10 0.68 13.24
C LYS A 34 12.55 0.87 13.74
N PRO A 35 13.08 2.11 13.68
CA PRO A 35 12.48 3.30 13.07
C PRO A 35 12.41 3.16 11.54
N LEU A 36 11.39 3.75 10.93
CA LEU A 36 11.38 3.86 9.47
C LEU A 36 12.58 4.72 9.06
N PRO A 37 13.30 4.38 7.98
CA PRO A 37 14.30 5.27 7.41
C PRO A 37 13.68 6.65 7.17
N PRO A 38 14.44 7.74 7.30
CA PRO A 38 13.96 9.04 6.93
C PRO A 38 13.42 9.04 5.50
N ILE A 39 12.25 9.66 5.28
CA ILE A 39 11.57 9.61 3.97
C ILE A 39 12.41 10.18 2.83
N HIS A 40 13.36 11.06 3.13
CA HIS A 40 14.29 11.64 2.16
C HIS A 40 15.38 10.68 1.69
N GLU A 41 15.55 9.53 2.34
CA GLU A 41 16.43 8.45 1.91
C GLU A 41 15.72 7.44 0.99
N ASP A 42 14.41 7.60 0.77
CA ASP A 42 13.67 6.78 -0.20
C ASP A 42 14.18 7.08 -1.62
N PRO A 43 14.55 6.07 -2.45
CA PRO A 43 14.94 6.29 -3.84
C PRO A 43 13.89 7.01 -4.68
N LEU A 44 12.61 6.97 -4.26
CA LEU A 44 11.52 7.68 -4.92
C LEU A 44 11.35 9.13 -4.43
N TRP A 45 12.11 9.56 -3.42
CA TRP A 45 12.02 10.92 -2.87
C TRP A 45 12.28 11.99 -3.94
N GLU A 46 13.16 11.72 -4.89
CA GLU A 46 13.48 12.63 -5.99
C GLU A 46 12.28 12.93 -6.93
N PHE A 47 11.25 12.07 -6.93
CA PHE A 47 10.03 12.32 -7.69
C PHE A 47 9.08 13.29 -6.98
N VAL A 48 9.27 13.56 -5.69
CA VAL A 48 8.42 14.51 -4.96
C VAL A 48 8.64 15.91 -5.52
N GLY A 49 7.59 16.48 -6.12
CA GLY A 49 7.67 17.78 -6.78
C GLY A 49 8.35 17.75 -8.16
N SER A 50 8.70 16.58 -8.70
CA SER A 50 9.25 16.46 -10.06
C SER A 50 8.18 16.68 -11.14
N VAL A 51 6.91 16.66 -10.77
CA VAL A 51 5.77 16.97 -11.63
C VAL A 51 5.07 18.18 -11.08
N ASP A 52 5.00 19.22 -11.89
CA ASP A 52 4.15 20.38 -11.66
C ASP A 52 2.84 20.13 -12.40
N ALA A 53 1.81 19.73 -11.65
CA ALA A 53 0.48 19.44 -12.17
C ALA A 53 -0.57 20.08 -11.28
N ASP A 54 -1.59 20.65 -11.91
CA ASP A 54 -2.73 21.20 -11.22
C ASP A 54 -3.51 20.08 -10.49
N PRO A 55 -3.97 20.32 -9.25
CA PRO A 55 -4.85 19.39 -8.55
C PRO A 55 -6.10 19.10 -9.39
N VAL A 56 -6.53 17.84 -9.38
CA VAL A 56 -7.80 17.45 -10.00
C VAL A 56 -8.94 17.79 -9.02
N ASP A 57 -9.98 18.46 -9.51
CA ASP A 57 -11.14 18.84 -8.69
C ASP A 57 -11.98 17.64 -8.22
N ASP A 58 -12.21 16.66 -9.11
CA ASP A 58 -12.94 15.41 -8.82
C ASP A 58 -12.08 14.20 -9.22
N ILE A 59 -11.48 13.55 -8.22
CA ILE A 59 -10.60 12.40 -8.43
C ILE A 59 -11.35 11.17 -8.94
N ASP A 60 -12.62 11.01 -8.56
CA ASP A 60 -13.40 9.83 -8.95
C ASP A 60 -13.82 9.96 -10.42
N ASP A 61 -14.24 11.16 -10.86
CA ASP A 61 -14.50 11.44 -12.28
C ASP A 61 -13.22 11.27 -13.13
N PHE A 62 -12.07 11.76 -12.66
CA PHE A 62 -10.82 11.64 -13.39
C PHE A 62 -10.34 10.19 -13.55
N LEU A 63 -10.46 9.37 -12.49
CA LEU A 63 -9.97 7.98 -12.50
C LEU A 63 -10.96 7.00 -13.16
N TYR A 64 -12.26 7.20 -12.93
CA TYR A 64 -13.28 6.22 -13.28
C TYR A 64 -14.30 6.74 -14.32
N GLY A 65 -14.26 8.02 -14.65
CA GLY A 65 -15.13 8.68 -15.62
C GLY A 65 -16.51 9.07 -15.05
N PRO A 66 -17.34 9.76 -15.84
CA PRO A 66 -18.58 10.40 -15.37
C PRO A 66 -19.68 9.42 -14.94
N ASN A 67 -19.49 8.13 -15.20
CA ASN A 67 -20.41 7.06 -14.83
C ASN A 67 -20.02 6.36 -13.53
N ALA A 68 -18.94 6.79 -12.89
CA ALA A 68 -18.53 6.31 -11.58
C ALA A 68 -19.27 7.07 -10.48
N ARG A 69 -20.59 6.92 -10.46
CA ARG A 69 -21.37 7.19 -9.25
C ARG A 69 -21.85 5.86 -8.69
N PRO A 70 -21.85 5.69 -7.35
CA PRO A 70 -22.46 4.53 -6.71
C PRO A 70 -23.95 4.42 -7.04
#